data_AF-A0A3S1PWR2-F1
#
_entry.id   AF-A0A3S1PWR2-F1
#
_cell.length_a   1.000
_cell.length_b   1.000
_cell.length_c   1.000
_cell.angle_alpha   90.00
_cell.angle_beta   90.00
_cell.angle_gamma   90.00
#
_symmetry.space_group_name_H-M   'P 1'
#
loop_
_entity.id
_entity.type
_entity.pdbx_description
1 polymer ?
#
loop_
_entity_poly.entity_id
_entity_poly.type
_entity_poly.pdbx_seq_one_letter_code
_entity_poly.pdbx_strand_id
1 'polypeptide(L)'
;MADMHAQLAWLSERCGALEACVKELQERPVAQYRGVWANEETYKRGDMTTFGGSTWHCELDSSRGVRPGDGIGWRLMVKKGRDGRDAR
;
A
#
# COMPACT_ATOMS: atom_id res chain seq x y z
N MET A 1 -12.17 -43.13 -18.48
CA MET A 1 -12.73 -42.72 -17.18
C MET A 1 -11.64 -42.41 -16.14
N ALA A 2 -10.70 -43.31 -15.84
CA ALA A 2 -9.63 -43.05 -14.86
C ALA A 2 -8.71 -41.87 -15.23
N ASP A 3 -8.30 -41.77 -16.49
CA ASP A 3 -7.45 -40.67 -17.00
C ASP A 3 -8.13 -39.29 -16.89
N MET A 4 -9.42 -39.21 -17.26
CA MET A 4 -10.23 -38.00 -17.12
C MET A 4 -10.37 -37.57 -15.64
N HIS A 5 -10.55 -38.52 -14.71
CA HIS A 5 -10.59 -38.19 -13.28
C HIS A 5 -9.24 -37.69 -12.77
N ALA A 6 -8.12 -38.26 -13.24
CA ALA A 6 -6.80 -37.79 -12.89
C ALA A 6 -6.52 -36.38 -13.41
N GLN A 7 -6.92 -36.10 -14.67
CA GLN A 7 -6.82 -34.76 -15.26
C GLN A 7 -7.67 -33.73 -14.51
N LEU A 8 -8.92 -34.08 -14.16
CA LEU A 8 -9.80 -33.20 -13.39
C LEU A 8 -9.27 -32.92 -11.99
N ALA A 9 -8.75 -33.94 -11.29
CA ALA A 9 -8.16 -33.76 -9.96
C ALA A 9 -6.96 -32.82 -10.00
N TRP A 10 -6.05 -33.02 -10.96
CA TRP A 10 -4.89 -32.16 -11.14
C TRP A 10 -5.27 -30.72 -11.52
N LEU A 11 -6.25 -30.54 -12.42
CA LEU A 11 -6.74 -29.21 -12.79
C LEU A 11 -7.35 -28.49 -11.57
N SER A 12 -8.13 -29.20 -10.76
CA SER A 12 -8.74 -28.63 -9.55
C SER A 12 -7.68 -28.17 -8.53
N GLU A 13 -6.64 -28.96 -8.31
CA GLU A 13 -5.55 -28.59 -7.41
C GLU A 13 -4.81 -27.35 -7.92
N ARG A 14 -4.52 -27.29 -9.23
CA ARG A 14 -3.89 -26.13 -9.84
C ARG A 14 -4.75 -24.88 -9.80
N CYS A 15 -6.06 -25.00 -10.03
CA CYS A 15 -6.99 -23.88 -9.89
C CYS A 15 -6.99 -23.38 -8.44
N GLY A 16 -7.06 -24.28 -7.45
CA GLY A 16 -6.99 -23.89 -6.04
C GLY A 16 -5.69 -23.16 -5.68
N ALA A 17 -4.55 -23.63 -6.20
CA ALA A 17 -3.26 -22.94 -6.01
C ALA A 17 -3.23 -21.54 -6.66
N LEU A 18 -3.80 -21.40 -7.85
CA LEU A 18 -3.90 -20.10 -8.54
C LEU A 18 -4.83 -19.14 -7.78
N GLU A 19 -5.97 -19.61 -7.30
CA GLU A 19 -6.91 -18.83 -6.49
C GLU A 19 -6.25 -18.32 -5.21
N ALA A 20 -5.47 -19.18 -4.52
CA ALA A 20 -4.71 -18.79 -3.35
C ALA A 20 -3.67 -17.70 -3.66
N CYS A 21 -2.93 -17.85 -4.76
CA CYS A 21 -1.94 -16.86 -5.20
C CYS A 21 -2.59 -15.52 -5.55
N VAL A 22 -3.73 -15.53 -6.25
CA VAL A 22 -4.49 -14.31 -6.60
C VAL A 22 -4.97 -13.61 -5.34
N LYS A 23 -5.49 -14.34 -4.35
CA LYS A 23 -5.92 -13.77 -3.07
C LYS A 23 -4.77 -13.07 -2.35
N GLU A 24 -3.61 -13.73 -2.25
CA GLU A 24 -2.41 -13.12 -1.66
C GLU A 24 -2.05 -11.81 -2.36
N LEU A 25 -2.05 -11.78 -3.70
CA LEU A 25 -1.73 -10.59 -4.47
C LEU A 25 -2.73 -9.45 -4.28
N GLN A 26 -4.03 -9.76 -4.12
CA GLN A 26 -5.07 -8.77 -3.86
C GLN A 26 -4.97 -8.13 -2.47
N GLU A 27 -4.46 -8.88 -1.48
CA GLU A 27 -4.31 -8.41 -0.10
C GLU A 27 -2.99 -7.66 0.14
N ARG A 28 -2.03 -7.75 -0.79
CA ARG A 28 -0.76 -7.02 -0.70
C ARG A 28 -1.00 -5.50 -0.67
N PRO A 29 -0.38 -4.77 0.28
CA PRO A 29 -0.42 -3.32 0.30
C PRO A 29 0.09 -2.73 -1.03
N VAL A 30 -0.76 -1.98 -1.73
CA VAL A 30 -0.40 -1.25 -2.93
C VAL A 30 -0.11 0.20 -2.55
N ALA A 31 0.94 0.77 -3.14
CA ALA A 31 1.27 2.16 -2.96
C ALA A 31 0.18 3.06 -3.60
N GLN A 32 -0.78 3.52 -2.79
CA GLN A 32 -1.85 4.41 -3.24
C GLN A 32 -1.59 5.84 -2.79
N TYR A 33 -1.51 6.80 -3.73
CA TYR A 33 -1.45 8.21 -3.36
C TYR A 33 -2.82 8.74 -2.96
N ARG A 34 -2.93 9.26 -1.75
CA ARG A 34 -4.16 9.71 -1.08
C ARG A 34 -4.29 11.24 -0.99
N GLY A 35 -3.44 11.99 -1.70
CA GLY A 35 -3.46 13.46 -1.67
C GLY A 35 -2.77 14.05 -0.44
N VAL A 36 -3.23 15.22 0.01
CA VAL A 36 -2.72 15.92 1.21
C VAL A 36 -3.27 15.26 2.47
N TRP A 37 -2.42 15.13 3.50
CA TRP A 37 -2.83 14.50 4.75
C TRP A 37 -3.96 15.29 5.44
N ALA A 38 -4.97 14.58 5.93
CA ALA A 38 -6.08 15.14 6.68
C ALA A 38 -6.35 14.33 7.96
N ASN A 39 -6.74 15.01 9.03
CA ASN A 39 -6.95 14.40 10.35
C ASN A 39 -8.14 13.43 10.40
N GLU A 40 -9.17 13.68 9.58
CA GLU A 40 -10.42 12.92 9.55
C GLU A 40 -10.35 11.68 8.66
N GLU A 41 -9.34 11.61 7.79
CA GLU A 41 -9.11 10.49 6.89
C GLU A 41 -8.46 9.31 7.60
N THR A 42 -8.84 8.10 7.19
CA THR A 42 -8.20 6.86 7.64
C THR A 42 -7.32 6.34 6.52
N TYR A 43 -6.03 6.28 6.77
CA TYR A 43 -5.01 5.73 5.88
C TYR A 43 -4.69 4.29 6.27
N LYS A 44 -4.31 3.47 5.29
CA LYS A 44 -3.89 2.07 5.49
C LYS A 44 -2.43 1.89 5.09
N ARG A 45 -1.86 0.74 5.47
CA ARG A 45 -0.49 0.39 5.11
C ARG A 45 -0.33 0.43 3.59
N GLY A 46 0.73 1.06 3.10
CA GLY A 46 0.94 1.27 1.67
C GLY A 46 0.52 2.65 1.19
N ASP A 47 -0.43 3.32 1.87
CA ASP A 47 -0.89 4.64 1.46
C ASP A 47 0.24 5.67 1.50
N MET A 48 0.22 6.57 0.52
CA MET A 48 1.13 7.70 0.41
C MET A 48 0.37 9.01 0.52
N THR A 49 0.90 9.98 1.24
CA THR A 49 0.29 11.31 1.36
C THR A 49 1.34 12.41 1.38
N THR A 50 0.94 13.63 1.04
CA THR A 50 1.80 14.82 1.18
C THR A 50 1.50 15.58 2.46
N PHE A 51 2.54 15.89 3.23
CA PHE A 51 2.46 16.72 4.44
C PHE A 51 3.77 17.48 4.65
N GLY A 52 3.68 18.78 4.96
CA GLY A 52 4.88 19.63 5.14
C GLY A 52 5.76 19.71 3.89
N GLY A 53 5.17 19.64 2.69
CA GLY A 53 5.91 19.61 1.41
C GLY A 53 6.70 18.33 1.13
N SER A 54 6.55 17.31 1.97
CA SER A 54 7.20 15.99 1.83
C SER A 54 6.15 14.91 1.54
N THR A 55 6.57 13.81 0.91
CA THR A 55 5.73 12.61 0.73
C THR A 55 6.04 11.59 1.81
N TRP A 56 5.00 10.99 2.38
CA TRP A 56 5.06 10.05 3.49
C TRP A 56 4.35 8.75 3.14
N HIS A 57 4.89 7.63 3.58
CA HIS A 57 4.33 6.29 3.45
C HIS A 57 3.73 5.83 4.79
N CYS A 58 2.50 5.33 4.77
CA CYS A 58 1.81 4.82 5.94
C CYS A 58 2.28 3.39 6.27
N GLU A 59 2.70 3.17 7.50
CA GLU A 59 3.23 1.92 8.04
C GLU A 59 2.25 1.24 9.02
N LEU A 60 1.03 1.77 9.17
CA LEU A 60 -0.01 1.21 10.02
C LEU A 60 -1.14 0.65 9.17
N ASP A 61 -1.76 -0.44 9.61
CA ASP A 61 -2.90 -1.03 8.89
C ASP A 61 -4.15 -0.12 8.96
N SER A 62 -4.20 0.74 9.98
CA SER A 62 -5.20 1.81 10.13
C SER A 62 -4.57 3.00 10.86
N SER A 63 -4.55 4.16 10.20
CA SER A 63 -3.98 5.41 10.70
C SER A 63 -5.00 6.53 10.51
N ARG A 64 -5.61 6.98 11.61
CA ARG A 64 -6.51 8.14 11.65
C ARG A 64 -6.03 9.11 12.72
N GLY A 65 -5.93 10.39 12.36
CA GLY A 65 -5.43 11.43 13.26
C GLY A 65 -3.94 11.35 13.62
N VAL A 66 -3.21 10.32 13.18
CA VAL A 66 -1.75 10.25 13.33
C VAL A 66 -1.13 11.10 12.22
N ARG A 67 -0.43 12.17 12.60
CA ARG A 67 0.17 13.11 11.67
C ARG A 67 1.54 12.63 11.17
N PRO A 68 1.85 12.79 9.87
CA PRO A 68 3.18 12.46 9.37
C PRO A 68 4.26 13.33 10.01
N GLY A 69 5.33 12.69 10.51
CA GLY A 69 6.43 13.35 11.22
C GLY A 69 6.36 13.27 12.75
N ASP A 70 5.24 12.82 13.34
CA ASP A 70 5.10 12.66 14.80
C ASP A 70 5.77 11.38 15.34
N GLY A 71 6.56 10.69 14.52
CA GLY A 71 7.43 9.57 14.90
C GLY A 71 6.85 8.17 14.70
N ILE A 72 5.52 7.99 14.83
CA ILE A 72 4.88 6.68 14.64
C ILE A 72 4.03 6.68 13.37
N GLY A 73 4.04 5.55 12.67
CA GLY A 73 3.06 5.21 11.64
C GLY A 73 3.30 5.82 10.26
N TRP A 74 4.15 6.83 10.15
CA TRP A 74 4.53 7.42 8.87
C TRP A 74 6.04 7.38 8.67
N ARG A 75 6.48 6.84 7.53
CA ARG A 75 7.86 6.86 7.09
C ARG A 75 8.03 7.91 6.00
N LEU A 76 9.06 8.76 6.13
CA LEU A 76 9.39 9.74 5.11
C LEU A 76 9.82 9.02 3.82
N MET A 77 9.12 9.27 2.70
CA MET A 77 9.43 8.68 1.40
C MET A 77 10.22 9.66 0.53
N VAL A 78 9.75 10.91 0.43
CA VAL A 78 10.41 11.97 -0.34
C VAL A 78 10.47 13.22 0.50
N LYS A 79 11.67 13.74 0.77
CA LYS A 79 11.88 14.96 1.52
C LYS A 79 11.63 16.19 0.65
N LYS A 80 10.98 17.22 1.19
CA LYS A 80 10.90 18.56 0.57
C LYS A 80 12.31 19.06 0.20
N GLY A 81 12.44 19.62 -0.99
CA GLY A 81 13.65 20.34 -1.41
C GLY A 81 13.91 21.59 -0.57
N ARG A 82 15.12 22.16 -0.72
CA ARG A 82 15.41 23.50 -0.20
C ARG A 82 14.64 24.53 -1.02
N ASP A 83 14.16 25.58 -0.36
CA ASP A 83 13.55 26.71 -1.05
C ASP A 83 14.60 27.37 -1.98
N GLY A 84 14.17 27.76 -3.17
CA GLY A 84 15.02 28.48 -4.11
C GLY A 84 15.47 29.83 -3.51
N ARG A 85 16.65 30.30 -3.89
CA ARG A 85 17.05 31.69 -3.60
C ARG A 85 16.38 32.62 -4.60
N ASP A 86 15.95 33.79 -4.15
CA ASP A 86 15.40 34.83 -5.03
C ASP A 86 16.40 35.17 -6.14
N ALA A 87 15.93 35.19 -7.38
CA ALA A 87 16.69 35.72 -8.51
C ALA A 87 16.68 37.25 -8.39
N ARG A 88 17.80 37.83 -7.93
CA ARG A 88 18.06 39.26 -8.04
C ARG A 88 18.66 39.59 -9.39
#